data_AF-A0A955CRY1-F1
#
_entry.id   AF-A0A955CRY1-F1
#
_cell.length_a   1.000
_cell.length_b   1.000
_cell.length_c   1.000
_cell.angle_alpha   90.00
_cell.angle_beta   90.00
_cell.angle_gamma   90.00
#
_symmetry.space_group_name_H-M   'P 1'
#
loop_
_entity.id
_entity.type
_entity.pdbx_description
1 polymer ?
#
loop_
_entity_poly.entity_id
_entity_poly.type
_entity_poly.pdbx_seq_one_letter_code
_entity_poly.pdbx_strand_id
1 'polypeptide(L)'
;MPTCTIDPSIERKSISGFKFPLGVYPVEPMTPLIGYTAEFEPEESAEDMGDWEAWPDQYVFDIVVPADRVEALWHQLFAMMPGRVFPIIDYIGHDAYREIDPYMAYEPIGKEKVTNALRQYRPFFFEDGMVGFGAVSEDPFFYIFVDEHKIVTVRVEPEYRPRIEKLLEAFEIPPREDPAGADAAAHEHRSILVTSPDRPDLINGDEIVERMRDSWRLVLNVDPDSNVDDEGEELGITPWVCLARYSTDQSPHDQYAQLVLTADSLRRAEELSQDTVISKLNPDGDWFDVVVISANRMLEDQAEDLLKKIPKSKSLTKNALANETLLAYLTLKPS
;
A
#
# COMPACT_ATOMS: atom_id res chain seq x y z
N MET A 1 -4.68 21.87 5.01
CA MET A 1 -3.85 20.66 4.84
C MET A 1 -4.72 19.62 4.19
N PRO A 2 -4.23 18.90 3.18
CA PRO A 2 -4.95 17.79 2.55
C PRO A 2 -5.38 16.76 3.59
N THR A 3 -6.58 16.21 3.44
CA THR A 3 -7.21 15.28 4.38
C THR A 3 -8.02 14.26 3.59
N CYS A 4 -8.56 13.25 4.26
CA CYS A 4 -9.54 12.35 3.67
C CYS A 4 -10.79 12.28 4.56
N THR A 5 -11.92 11.87 3.98
CA THR A 5 -13.17 11.65 4.72
C THR A 5 -13.90 10.45 4.16
N ILE A 6 -14.63 9.77 5.03
CA ILE A 6 -15.51 8.65 4.68
C ILE A 6 -16.66 9.17 3.82
N ASP A 7 -17.03 8.43 2.78
CA ASP A 7 -18.26 8.62 2.03
C ASP A 7 -19.48 8.34 2.95
N PRO A 8 -20.29 9.36 3.26
CA PRO A 8 -21.39 9.22 4.20
C PRO A 8 -22.52 8.30 3.70
N SER A 9 -22.51 7.90 2.43
CA SER A 9 -23.45 6.92 1.87
C SER A 9 -23.10 5.47 2.21
N ILE A 10 -21.87 5.21 2.69
CA ILE A 10 -21.41 3.87 3.02
C ILE A 10 -21.91 3.47 4.41
N GLU A 11 -22.68 2.38 4.46
CA GLU A 11 -23.17 1.79 5.70
C GLU A 11 -22.24 0.68 6.21
N ARG A 12 -22.01 0.67 7.53
CA ARG A 12 -21.21 -0.37 8.17
C ARG A 12 -21.99 -1.67 8.31
N LYS A 13 -21.41 -2.77 7.82
CA LYS A 13 -21.94 -4.12 8.07
C LYS A 13 -21.65 -4.55 9.51
N SER A 14 -22.63 -5.17 10.16
CA SER A 14 -22.45 -5.75 11.49
C SER A 14 -23.18 -7.08 11.61
N ILE A 15 -22.53 -8.06 12.24
CA ILE A 15 -23.08 -9.40 12.48
C ILE A 15 -22.94 -9.69 13.98
N SER A 16 -24.06 -9.96 14.66
CA SER A 16 -24.07 -10.30 16.09
C SER A 16 -23.33 -9.30 16.99
N GLY A 17 -23.34 -8.01 16.63
CA GLY A 17 -22.64 -6.95 17.36
C GLY A 17 -21.16 -6.75 16.97
N PHE A 18 -20.58 -7.66 16.19
CA PHE A 18 -19.27 -7.46 15.57
C PHE A 18 -19.38 -6.48 14.41
N LYS A 19 -18.57 -5.43 14.43
CA LYS A 19 -18.52 -4.37 13.43
C LYS A 19 -17.36 -4.64 12.47
N PHE A 20 -17.67 -4.85 11.20
CA PHE A 20 -16.65 -4.94 10.15
C PHE A 20 -16.14 -3.55 9.78
N PRO A 21 -14.93 -3.43 9.21
CA PRO A 21 -14.46 -2.19 8.58
C PRO A 21 -15.43 -1.71 7.50
N LEU A 22 -15.40 -0.43 7.17
CA LEU A 22 -16.29 0.09 6.12
C LEU A 22 -15.90 -0.38 4.72
N GLY A 23 -14.60 -0.55 4.47
CA GLY A 23 -14.05 -0.89 3.17
C GLY A 23 -13.85 -2.38 2.93
N VAL A 24 -14.01 -3.23 3.94
CA VAL A 24 -13.91 -4.69 3.80
C VAL A 24 -14.95 -5.39 4.67
N TYR A 25 -15.70 -6.30 4.07
CA TYR A 25 -16.78 -7.02 4.76
C TYR A 25 -17.10 -8.34 4.05
N PRO A 26 -17.55 -9.38 4.79
CA PRO A 26 -17.94 -10.64 4.18
C PRO A 26 -19.18 -10.45 3.31
N VAL A 27 -19.23 -11.07 2.13
CA VAL A 27 -20.43 -11.14 1.27
C VAL A 27 -21.22 -12.43 1.48
N GLU A 28 -20.58 -13.45 2.02
CA GLU A 28 -21.22 -14.72 2.39
C GLU A 28 -21.59 -14.79 3.88
N PRO A 29 -22.51 -15.70 4.27
CA PRO A 29 -22.84 -15.93 5.67
C PRO A 29 -21.63 -16.44 6.46
N MET A 30 -21.30 -15.77 7.55
CA MET A 30 -20.23 -16.18 8.46
C MET A 30 -20.54 -15.76 9.90
N THR A 31 -19.83 -16.32 10.87
CA THR A 31 -19.93 -15.95 12.29
C THR A 31 -18.60 -15.35 12.75
N PRO A 32 -18.53 -14.03 13.00
CA PRO A 32 -17.28 -13.42 13.42
C PRO A 32 -16.94 -13.83 14.84
N LEU A 33 -15.65 -14.00 15.10
CA LEU A 33 -15.14 -14.53 16.35
C LEU A 33 -13.94 -13.73 16.84
N ILE A 34 -14.16 -12.93 17.90
CA ILE A 34 -13.09 -12.16 18.55
C ILE A 34 -12.14 -13.12 19.26
N GLY A 35 -10.86 -12.99 18.97
CA GLY A 35 -9.82 -13.76 19.65
C GLY A 35 -8.46 -13.53 19.03
N TYR A 36 -7.47 -14.28 19.51
CA TYR A 36 -6.15 -14.31 18.90
C TYR A 36 -5.56 -15.73 18.88
N THR A 37 -4.76 -16.02 17.86
CA THR A 37 -3.80 -17.14 17.85
C THR A 37 -2.44 -16.66 18.34
N ALA A 38 -1.60 -17.57 18.84
CA ALA A 38 -0.22 -17.26 19.21
C ALA A 38 0.67 -18.46 18.90
N GLU A 39 1.50 -18.32 17.87
CA GLU A 39 2.35 -19.37 17.34
C GLU A 39 3.82 -19.01 17.51
N PHE A 40 4.66 -20.00 17.79
CA PHE A 40 6.10 -19.80 17.88
C PHE A 40 6.73 -20.16 16.55
N GLU A 41 7.47 -19.24 15.96
CA GLU A 41 8.27 -19.43 14.76
C GLU A 41 9.75 -19.39 15.16
N PRO A 42 10.52 -20.47 14.94
CA PRO A 42 11.96 -20.47 15.21
C PRO A 42 12.70 -19.60 14.19
N GLU A 43 13.89 -19.12 14.56
CA GLU A 43 14.78 -18.38 13.67
C GLU A 43 14.95 -19.11 12.33
N GLU A 44 14.69 -18.40 11.23
CA GLU A 44 14.91 -18.90 9.88
C GLU A 44 16.35 -18.64 9.45
N SER A 45 16.97 -19.61 8.77
CA SER A 45 18.36 -19.48 8.37
C SER A 45 18.50 -18.48 7.23
N ALA A 46 19.48 -17.57 7.30
CA ALA A 46 19.75 -16.57 6.27
C ALA A 46 20.05 -17.17 4.87
N GLU A 47 20.35 -18.47 4.79
CA GLU A 47 20.54 -19.19 3.53
C GLU A 47 19.22 -19.38 2.74
N ASP A 48 18.06 -19.34 3.42
CA ASP A 48 16.77 -19.65 2.81
C ASP A 48 16.02 -18.42 2.26
N MET A 49 16.23 -17.23 2.81
CA MET A 49 15.46 -16.00 2.47
C MET A 49 16.35 -14.78 2.13
N GLY A 50 17.68 -14.96 2.15
CA GLY A 50 18.63 -13.85 2.01
C GLY A 50 18.83 -13.07 3.31
N ASP A 51 20.02 -12.47 3.48
CA ASP A 51 20.50 -11.88 4.75
C ASP A 51 19.59 -10.80 5.40
N TRP A 52 18.57 -10.31 4.70
CA TRP A 52 17.68 -9.22 5.14
C TRP A 52 16.28 -9.69 5.59
N GLU A 53 15.94 -10.97 5.39
CA GLU A 53 14.62 -11.53 5.73
C GLU A 53 14.68 -12.62 6.82
N ALA A 54 15.88 -12.88 7.38
CA ALA A 54 16.03 -13.80 8.50
C ALA A 54 15.44 -13.19 9.77
N TRP A 55 14.26 -13.67 10.18
CA TRP A 55 13.61 -13.27 11.43
C TRP A 55 14.20 -14.03 12.63
N PRO A 56 14.35 -13.38 13.81
CA PRO A 56 14.75 -14.08 15.02
C PRO A 56 13.66 -15.04 15.48
N ASP A 57 13.96 -15.89 16.48
CA ASP A 57 12.94 -16.60 17.26
C ASP A 57 11.82 -15.62 17.65
N GLN A 58 10.59 -15.93 17.27
CA GLN A 58 9.47 -15.01 17.42
C GLN A 58 8.17 -15.71 17.81
N TYR A 59 7.28 -14.95 18.44
CA TYR A 59 5.87 -15.29 18.52
C TYR A 59 5.09 -14.44 17.52
N VAL A 60 4.24 -15.10 16.74
CA VAL A 60 3.28 -14.47 15.84
C VAL A 60 1.90 -14.52 16.48
N PHE A 61 1.28 -13.37 16.61
CA PHE A 61 -0.09 -13.22 17.09
C PHE A 61 -0.96 -12.69 15.96
N ASP A 62 -2.00 -13.42 15.58
CA ASP A 62 -3.05 -12.91 14.70
C ASP A 62 -4.28 -12.59 15.52
N ILE A 63 -4.68 -11.32 15.51
CA ILE A 63 -5.66 -10.76 16.45
C ILE A 63 -6.86 -10.24 15.67
N VAL A 64 -8.02 -10.84 15.93
CA VAL A 64 -9.30 -10.42 15.36
C VAL A 64 -10.09 -9.64 16.39
N VAL A 65 -10.41 -8.39 16.06
CA VAL A 65 -11.28 -7.51 16.85
C VAL A 65 -12.25 -6.75 15.94
N PRO A 66 -13.39 -6.27 16.48
CA PRO A 66 -14.26 -5.36 15.75
C PRO A 66 -13.52 -4.08 15.32
N ALA A 67 -13.90 -3.52 14.17
CA ALA A 67 -13.24 -2.36 13.57
C ALA A 67 -13.12 -1.14 14.50
N ASP A 68 -14.10 -0.93 15.39
CA ASP A 68 -14.08 0.19 16.35
C ASP A 68 -13.08 -0.02 17.52
N ARG A 69 -12.40 -1.17 17.56
CA ARG A 69 -11.35 -1.49 18.54
C ARG A 69 -9.94 -1.53 17.96
N VAL A 70 -9.81 -1.66 16.63
CA VAL A 70 -8.51 -1.80 15.94
C VAL A 70 -7.58 -0.62 16.25
N GLU A 71 -8.05 0.61 16.11
CA GLU A 71 -7.23 1.81 16.37
C GLU A 71 -6.69 1.88 17.81
N ALA A 72 -7.56 1.59 18.78
CA ALA A 72 -7.15 1.60 20.19
C ALA A 72 -6.10 0.52 20.47
N LEU A 73 -6.29 -0.69 19.92
CA LEU A 73 -5.33 -1.79 20.04
C LEU A 73 -3.99 -1.42 19.38
N TRP A 74 -4.04 -0.93 18.14
CA TRP A 74 -2.86 -0.49 17.39
C TRP A 74 -2.05 0.53 18.18
N HIS A 75 -2.69 1.55 18.76
CA HIS A 75 -1.97 2.55 19.56
C HIS A 75 -1.28 1.96 20.80
N GLN A 76 -1.89 0.98 21.47
CA GLN A 76 -1.27 0.35 22.65
C GLN A 76 -0.09 -0.54 22.25
N LEU A 77 -0.21 -1.29 21.16
CA LEU A 77 0.88 -2.09 20.60
C LEU A 77 2.02 -1.19 20.13
N PHE A 78 1.70 -0.18 19.31
CA PHE A 78 2.68 0.76 18.77
C PHE A 78 3.40 1.52 19.87
N ALA A 79 2.75 1.82 21.00
CA ALA A 79 3.38 2.43 22.16
C ALA A 79 4.52 1.59 22.77
N MET A 80 4.52 0.27 22.57
CA MET A 80 5.59 -0.64 23.03
C MET A 80 6.84 -0.59 22.16
N MET A 81 6.72 -0.20 20.88
CA MET A 81 7.84 -0.08 19.96
C MET A 81 8.81 1.06 20.33
N PRO A 82 10.11 0.97 19.98
CA PRO A 82 11.09 2.02 20.21
C PRO A 82 10.78 3.30 19.42
N GLY A 83 11.44 4.41 19.77
CA GLY A 83 11.14 5.74 19.23
C GLY A 83 11.27 5.90 17.70
N ARG A 84 11.98 4.98 17.04
CA ARG A 84 12.13 4.94 15.59
C ARG A 84 11.74 3.58 15.05
N VAL A 85 11.07 3.57 13.90
CA VAL A 85 10.49 2.37 13.28
C VAL A 85 10.58 2.45 11.76
N PHE A 86 10.53 1.30 11.10
CA PHE A 86 10.40 1.15 9.65
C PHE A 86 8.91 0.96 9.32
N PRO A 87 8.19 2.00 8.86
CA PRO A 87 6.79 1.87 8.49
C PRO A 87 6.60 1.01 7.24
N ILE A 88 5.45 0.35 7.18
CA ILE A 88 5.00 -0.47 6.06
C ILE A 88 3.61 0.00 5.63
N ILE A 89 3.35 0.01 4.33
CA ILE A 89 2.03 0.12 3.73
C ILE A 89 1.90 -0.95 2.67
N ASP A 90 0.88 -1.78 2.77
CA ASP A 90 0.45 -2.63 1.66
C ASP A 90 -0.79 -1.97 1.06
N TYR A 91 -0.80 -1.78 -0.26
CA TYR A 91 -1.90 -1.09 -0.93
C TYR A 91 -2.41 -1.92 -2.09
N ILE A 92 -3.71 -2.19 -2.13
CA ILE A 92 -4.35 -2.84 -3.26
C ILE A 92 -4.32 -1.85 -4.42
N GLY A 93 -3.34 -2.03 -5.28
CA GLY A 93 -2.96 -1.10 -6.34
C GLY A 93 -3.82 -1.25 -7.58
N HIS A 94 -3.29 -0.73 -8.69
CA HIS A 94 -3.94 -0.80 -10.01
C HIS A 94 -3.16 -1.65 -11.01
N ASP A 95 -2.17 -2.43 -10.54
CA ASP A 95 -1.39 -3.31 -11.40
C ASP A 95 -2.21 -4.53 -11.82
N ALA A 96 -2.16 -4.89 -13.10
CA ALA A 96 -2.96 -5.98 -13.64
C ALA A 96 -2.48 -7.39 -13.25
N TYR A 97 -1.24 -7.50 -12.76
CA TYR A 97 -0.57 -8.78 -12.47
C TYR A 97 0.00 -8.83 -11.05
N ARG A 98 -0.37 -7.86 -10.21
CA ARG A 98 -0.02 -7.79 -8.80
C ARG A 98 -1.20 -7.22 -8.02
N GLU A 99 -1.72 -8.01 -7.09
CA GLU A 99 -2.85 -7.59 -6.26
C GLU A 99 -2.46 -6.51 -5.23
N ILE A 100 -1.31 -6.70 -4.57
CA ILE A 100 -0.85 -5.84 -3.47
C ILE A 100 0.49 -5.19 -3.83
N ASP A 101 0.56 -3.87 -3.67
CA ASP A 101 1.79 -3.09 -3.72
C ASP A 101 2.39 -2.96 -2.31
N PRO A 102 3.48 -3.69 -1.97
CA PRO A 102 4.12 -3.58 -0.67
C PRO A 102 5.09 -2.40 -0.65
N TYR A 103 4.91 -1.47 0.27
CA TYR A 103 5.77 -0.30 0.45
C TYR A 103 6.43 -0.34 1.84
N MET A 104 7.75 -0.27 1.88
CA MET A 104 8.52 -0.29 3.13
C MET A 104 9.56 0.83 3.15
N ALA A 105 9.83 1.38 4.34
CA ALA A 105 10.99 2.24 4.54
C ALA A 105 12.25 1.40 4.81
N TYR A 106 13.36 1.74 4.16
CA TYR A 106 14.68 1.14 4.45
C TYR A 106 15.50 1.95 5.48
N GLU A 107 14.97 3.08 5.94
CA GLU A 107 15.55 3.86 7.04
C GLU A 107 14.48 4.13 8.11
N PRO A 108 14.80 3.97 9.41
CA PRO A 108 13.78 4.10 10.43
C PRO A 108 13.46 5.57 10.68
N ILE A 109 12.17 5.89 10.76
CA ILE A 109 11.67 7.24 11.03
C ILE A 109 11.13 7.35 12.46
N GLY A 110 11.00 8.58 12.98
CA GLY A 110 10.39 8.80 14.30
C GLY A 110 8.91 8.41 14.33
N LYS A 111 8.48 7.74 15.40
CA LYS A 111 7.08 7.31 15.63
C LYS A 111 6.05 8.43 15.51
N GLU A 112 6.46 9.67 15.77
CA GLU A 112 5.61 10.84 15.65
C GLU A 112 5.15 11.06 14.20
N LYS A 113 5.99 10.75 13.20
CA LYS A 113 5.62 10.88 11.78
C LYS A 113 4.50 9.90 11.42
N VAL A 114 4.62 8.64 11.87
CA VAL A 114 3.59 7.62 11.68
C VAL A 114 2.30 8.04 12.37
N THR A 115 2.37 8.37 13.65
CA THR A 115 1.21 8.78 14.45
C THR A 115 0.49 10.00 13.87
N ASN A 116 1.23 10.99 13.37
CA ASN A 116 0.65 12.18 12.76
C ASN A 116 -0.12 11.86 11.48
N ALA A 117 0.44 11.00 10.62
CA ALA A 117 -0.21 10.57 9.38
C ALA A 117 -1.45 9.70 9.65
N LEU A 118 -1.37 8.75 10.59
CA LEU A 118 -2.53 7.94 10.99
C LEU A 118 -3.68 8.81 11.54
N ARG A 119 -3.36 9.86 12.29
CA ARG A 119 -4.38 10.81 12.75
C ARG A 119 -4.97 11.63 11.60
N GLN A 120 -4.12 12.08 10.68
CA GLN A 120 -4.53 12.93 9.56
C GLN A 120 -5.38 12.19 8.53
N TYR A 121 -5.02 10.93 8.24
CA TYR A 121 -5.67 10.07 7.26
C TYR A 121 -6.37 8.89 7.92
N ARG A 122 -6.92 9.11 9.12
CA ARG A 122 -7.53 8.07 9.96
C ARG A 122 -8.54 7.18 9.21
N PRO A 123 -9.49 7.70 8.41
CA PRO A 123 -10.37 6.88 7.61
C PRO A 123 -9.67 5.91 6.67
N PHE A 124 -8.59 6.35 6.02
CA PHE A 124 -7.84 5.52 5.09
C PHE A 124 -7.24 4.31 5.83
N PHE A 125 -6.44 4.56 6.87
CA PHE A 125 -5.73 3.48 7.55
C PHE A 125 -6.67 2.50 8.28
N PHE A 126 -7.64 2.98 9.05
CA PHE A 126 -8.40 2.10 9.96
C PHE A 126 -9.71 1.54 9.37
N GLU A 127 -10.17 2.04 8.23
CA GLU A 127 -11.50 1.69 7.70
C GLU A 127 -11.51 1.33 6.22
N ASP A 128 -10.61 1.89 5.41
CA ASP A 128 -10.55 1.64 3.97
C ASP A 128 -10.01 0.23 3.68
N GLY A 129 -10.67 -0.50 2.78
CA GLY A 129 -10.32 -1.89 2.47
C GLY A 129 -9.16 -2.01 1.51
N MET A 130 -8.64 -0.91 0.96
CA MET A 130 -7.55 -0.95 -0.01
C MET A 130 -6.16 -0.92 0.63
N VAL A 131 -6.05 -0.84 1.96
CA VAL A 131 -4.77 -0.59 2.62
C VAL A 131 -4.53 -1.45 3.86
N GLY A 132 -3.38 -2.11 3.89
CA GLY A 132 -2.72 -2.58 5.10
C GLY A 132 -1.62 -1.61 5.52
N PHE A 133 -1.31 -1.53 6.81
CA PHE A 133 -0.25 -0.66 7.32
C PHE A 133 0.34 -1.17 8.62
N GLY A 134 1.60 -0.84 8.84
CA GLY A 134 2.30 -1.32 10.02
C GLY A 134 3.63 -0.62 10.26
N ALA A 135 4.39 -1.21 11.16
CA ALA A 135 5.72 -0.78 11.49
C ALA A 135 6.56 -1.94 12.04
N VAL A 136 7.85 -1.87 11.75
CA VAL A 136 8.87 -2.81 12.24
C VAL A 136 9.93 -2.07 13.04
N SER A 137 10.49 -2.77 14.02
CA SER A 137 11.71 -2.44 14.72
C SER A 137 12.62 -3.67 14.67
N GLU A 138 13.91 -3.47 14.42
CA GLU A 138 14.91 -4.55 14.39
C GLU A 138 15.47 -4.84 15.79
N ASP A 139 15.63 -3.82 16.64
CA ASP A 139 16.19 -3.97 17.99
C ASP A 139 15.43 -3.10 19.02
N PRO A 140 14.61 -3.70 19.90
CA PRO A 140 14.21 -5.11 19.88
C PRO A 140 13.41 -5.44 18.61
N PHE A 141 13.38 -6.71 18.21
CA PHE A 141 12.53 -7.13 17.12
C PHE A 141 11.05 -7.01 17.52
N PHE A 142 10.32 -6.18 16.78
CA PHE A 142 8.90 -5.93 17.00
C PHE A 142 8.24 -5.55 15.67
N TYR A 143 7.28 -6.34 15.24
CA TYR A 143 6.46 -6.13 14.05
C TYR A 143 5.01 -5.92 14.47
N ILE A 144 4.35 -4.88 13.95
CA ILE A 144 2.90 -4.69 14.08
C ILE A 144 2.37 -4.35 12.70
N PHE A 145 1.35 -5.06 12.26
CA PHE A 145 0.70 -4.81 10.99
C PHE A 145 -0.81 -4.98 11.12
N VAL A 146 -1.55 -4.09 10.48
CA VAL A 146 -2.99 -4.18 10.31
C VAL A 146 -3.20 -4.35 8.83
N ASP A 147 -3.65 -5.53 8.41
CA ASP A 147 -3.82 -5.85 6.99
C ASP A 147 -5.04 -5.13 6.37
N GLU A 148 -5.28 -5.38 5.09
CA GLU A 148 -6.43 -4.89 4.33
C GLU A 148 -7.78 -5.39 4.89
N HIS A 149 -7.79 -6.53 5.59
CA HIS A 149 -8.93 -7.09 6.33
C HIS A 149 -9.15 -6.46 7.71
N LYS A 150 -8.21 -5.63 8.16
CA LYS A 150 -8.08 -5.04 9.50
C LYS A 150 -7.87 -6.05 10.62
N ILE A 151 -7.22 -7.16 10.31
CA ILE A 151 -6.67 -8.12 11.26
C ILE A 151 -5.31 -7.61 11.70
N VAL A 152 -5.03 -7.72 13.00
CA VAL A 152 -3.79 -7.19 13.58
C VAL A 152 -2.82 -8.34 13.77
N THR A 153 -1.72 -8.34 13.02
CA THR A 153 -0.60 -9.26 13.22
C THR A 153 0.48 -8.59 14.05
N VAL A 154 0.97 -9.29 15.08
CA VAL A 154 2.09 -8.85 15.93
C VAL A 154 3.15 -9.94 15.93
N ARG A 155 4.38 -9.60 15.56
CA ARG A 155 5.54 -10.50 15.73
C ARG A 155 6.50 -9.90 16.74
N VAL A 156 6.90 -10.67 17.73
CA VAL A 156 7.80 -10.20 18.80
C VAL A 156 8.71 -11.32 19.30
N GLU A 157 9.87 -10.96 19.82
CA GLU A 157 10.74 -11.89 20.53
C GLU A 157 10.03 -12.55 21.74
N PRO A 158 10.44 -13.77 22.15
CA PRO A 158 9.85 -14.52 23.26
C PRO A 158 9.68 -13.73 24.56
N GLU A 159 10.59 -12.79 24.84
CA GLU A 159 10.57 -11.97 26.05
C GLU A 159 9.34 -11.03 26.12
N TYR A 160 8.79 -10.64 24.97
CA TYR A 160 7.64 -9.74 24.89
C TYR A 160 6.29 -10.46 24.93
N ARG A 161 6.25 -11.77 24.67
CA ARG A 161 5.00 -12.55 24.66
C ARG A 161 4.10 -12.31 25.88
N PRO A 162 4.60 -12.40 27.14
CA PRO A 162 3.74 -12.19 28.31
C PRO A 162 3.13 -10.78 28.38
N ARG A 163 3.83 -9.79 27.80
CA ARG A 163 3.35 -8.40 27.74
C ARG A 163 2.26 -8.23 26.70
N ILE A 164 2.37 -8.90 25.55
CA ILE A 164 1.33 -8.94 24.52
C ILE A 164 0.07 -9.63 25.06
N GLU A 165 0.20 -10.84 25.61
CA GLU A 165 -0.94 -11.59 26.19
C GLU A 165 -1.68 -10.78 27.26
N LYS A 166 -0.94 -10.09 28.14
CA LYS A 166 -1.54 -9.21 29.16
C LYS A 166 -2.28 -8.01 28.56
N LEU A 167 -1.80 -7.44 27.45
CA LEU A 167 -2.51 -6.37 26.75
C LEU A 167 -3.81 -6.92 26.13
N LEU A 168 -3.75 -8.08 25.48
CA LEU A 168 -4.91 -8.71 24.85
C LEU A 168 -5.98 -9.09 25.90
N GLU A 169 -5.56 -9.60 27.06
CA GLU A 169 -6.43 -9.83 28.21
C GLU A 169 -7.11 -8.54 28.69
N ALA A 170 -6.38 -7.42 28.76
CA ALA A 170 -6.95 -6.13 29.15
C ALA A 170 -7.95 -5.58 28.11
N PHE A 171 -7.83 -6.01 26.86
CA PHE A 171 -8.82 -5.78 25.80
C PHE A 171 -9.91 -6.87 25.76
N GLU A 172 -9.97 -7.80 26.71
CA GLU A 172 -10.95 -8.90 26.69
C GLU A 172 -10.92 -9.69 25.38
N ILE A 173 -9.73 -9.85 24.79
CA ILE A 173 -9.50 -10.64 23.58
C ILE A 173 -8.96 -11.99 24.04
N PRO A 174 -9.78 -13.06 24.06
CA PRO A 174 -9.34 -14.36 24.54
C PRO A 174 -8.47 -15.07 23.49
N PRO A 175 -7.56 -15.97 23.91
CA PRO A 175 -6.92 -16.89 22.96
C PRO A 175 -7.98 -17.80 22.34
N ARG A 176 -7.88 -18.04 21.02
CA ARG A 176 -8.75 -18.95 20.26
C ARG A 176 -7.96 -19.66 19.18
N GLU A 177 -8.40 -20.86 18.84
CA GLU A 177 -7.83 -21.63 17.72
C GLU A 177 -8.33 -21.08 16.37
N ASP A 178 -9.54 -20.53 16.33
CA ASP A 178 -10.26 -20.14 15.12
C ASP A 178 -10.86 -18.72 15.20
N PRO A 179 -10.10 -17.67 15.56
CA PRO A 179 -10.60 -16.30 15.44
C PRO A 179 -11.04 -16.02 13.99
N ALA A 180 -12.11 -15.26 13.80
CA ALA A 180 -12.75 -15.14 12.49
C ALA A 180 -13.12 -13.68 12.18
N GLY A 181 -12.41 -13.09 11.22
CA GLY A 181 -12.57 -11.71 10.76
C GLY A 181 -13.37 -11.62 9.46
N ALA A 182 -13.06 -10.60 8.64
CA ALA A 182 -13.67 -10.43 7.31
C ALA A 182 -13.17 -11.47 6.29
N ASP A 183 -11.92 -11.91 6.47
CA ASP A 183 -11.18 -12.92 5.71
C ASP A 183 -11.75 -14.35 5.85
N ALA A 184 -12.44 -14.64 6.95
CA ALA A 184 -13.00 -15.97 7.24
C ALA A 184 -14.16 -16.40 6.32
N ALA A 185 -14.53 -15.58 5.34
CA ALA A 185 -15.47 -15.90 4.27
C ALA A 185 -15.15 -15.08 3.02
N ALA A 186 -15.80 -15.39 1.88
CA ALA A 186 -15.73 -14.52 0.70
C ALA A 186 -16.16 -13.11 1.08
N HIS A 187 -15.37 -12.11 0.66
CA HIS A 187 -15.50 -10.72 1.03
C HIS A 187 -15.20 -9.81 -0.16
N GLU A 188 -15.47 -8.51 0.00
CA GLU A 188 -15.17 -7.49 -1.00
C GLU A 188 -14.32 -6.39 -0.38
N HIS A 189 -13.33 -5.92 -1.15
CA HIS A 189 -12.56 -4.71 -0.86
C HIS A 189 -13.15 -3.53 -1.62
N ARG A 190 -13.18 -2.37 -0.98
CA ARG A 190 -13.54 -1.09 -1.61
C ARG A 190 -12.85 0.07 -0.91
N SER A 191 -12.55 1.10 -1.70
CA SER A 191 -12.26 2.40 -1.12
C SER A 191 -13.52 3.04 -0.56
N ILE A 192 -13.35 3.77 0.55
CA ILE A 192 -14.43 4.45 1.26
C ILE A 192 -14.30 5.97 1.24
N LEU A 193 -13.29 6.50 0.55
CA LEU A 193 -12.96 7.91 0.60
C LEU A 193 -13.79 8.71 -0.40
N VAL A 194 -14.29 9.87 0.04
CA VAL A 194 -14.91 10.84 -0.88
C VAL A 194 -13.83 11.46 -1.76
N THR A 195 -14.05 11.38 -3.06
CA THR A 195 -13.33 12.17 -4.05
C THR A 195 -14.29 13.16 -4.69
N SER A 196 -13.92 14.43 -4.75
CA SER A 196 -14.78 15.47 -5.33
C SER A 196 -13.93 16.56 -5.99
N PRO A 197 -14.20 16.89 -7.27
CA PRO A 197 -13.54 18.02 -7.94
C PRO A 197 -13.75 19.37 -7.24
N ASP A 198 -14.83 19.51 -6.46
CA ASP A 198 -15.15 20.75 -5.73
C ASP A 198 -14.40 20.84 -4.37
N ARG A 199 -13.76 19.75 -3.94
CA ARG A 199 -13.03 19.63 -2.67
C ARG A 199 -11.65 19.00 -2.92
N PRO A 200 -10.73 19.71 -3.58
CA PRO A 200 -9.37 19.20 -3.85
C PRO A 200 -8.53 19.00 -2.59
N ASP A 201 -8.99 19.48 -1.43
CA ASP A 201 -8.39 19.15 -0.14
C ASP A 201 -8.71 17.72 0.33
N LEU A 202 -9.74 17.08 -0.24
CA LEU A 202 -10.08 15.68 -0.03
C LEU A 202 -9.34 14.80 -1.04
N ILE A 203 -8.30 14.14 -0.56
CA ILE A 203 -7.43 13.31 -1.38
C ILE A 203 -7.81 11.83 -1.31
N ASN A 204 -7.54 11.11 -2.39
CA ASN A 204 -7.80 9.68 -2.53
C ASN A 204 -6.67 8.81 -1.92
N GLY A 205 -6.82 7.48 -1.98
CA GLY A 205 -5.84 6.53 -1.47
C GLY A 205 -4.46 6.66 -2.13
N ASP A 206 -4.42 6.75 -3.47
CA ASP A 206 -3.18 6.87 -4.24
C ASP A 206 -2.38 8.13 -3.84
N GLU A 207 -3.06 9.27 -3.67
CA GLU A 207 -2.47 10.54 -3.22
C GLU A 207 -2.00 10.48 -1.76
N ILE A 208 -2.66 9.69 -0.90
CA ILE A 208 -2.19 9.46 0.47
C ILE A 208 -0.92 8.61 0.43
N VAL A 209 -0.91 7.51 -0.33
CA VAL A 209 0.27 6.64 -0.49
C VAL A 209 1.45 7.43 -1.04
N GLU A 210 1.26 8.25 -2.08
CA GLU A 210 2.28 9.18 -2.59
C GLU A 210 2.90 10.03 -1.47
N ARG A 211 2.06 10.66 -0.64
CA ARG A 211 2.53 11.47 0.50
C ARG A 211 3.25 10.63 1.55
N MET A 212 2.86 9.38 1.75
CA MET A 212 3.54 8.47 2.67
C MET A 212 4.90 8.06 2.09
N ARG A 213 5.01 7.80 0.79
CA ARG A 213 6.30 7.57 0.12
C ARG A 213 7.28 8.71 0.42
N ASP A 214 6.85 9.95 0.30
CA ASP A 214 7.70 11.11 0.63
C ASP A 214 7.99 11.24 2.14
N SER A 215 6.95 11.22 2.96
CA SER A 215 7.08 11.59 4.39
C SER A 215 7.66 10.48 5.26
N TRP A 216 7.37 9.23 4.91
CA TRP A 216 7.85 8.01 5.55
C TRP A 216 9.04 7.38 4.84
N ARG A 217 9.43 7.89 3.65
CA ARG A 217 10.53 7.36 2.82
C ARG A 217 10.27 5.94 2.33
N LEU A 218 9.04 5.68 1.93
CA LEU A 218 8.66 4.35 1.46
C LEU A 218 9.13 4.12 0.03
N VAL A 219 9.58 2.90 -0.22
CA VAL A 219 9.95 2.37 -1.53
C VAL A 219 9.08 1.14 -1.78
N LEU A 220 8.67 0.94 -3.03
CA LEU A 220 7.97 -0.28 -3.44
C LEU A 220 8.94 -1.47 -3.30
N ASN A 221 8.60 -2.41 -2.43
CA ASN A 221 9.43 -3.56 -2.07
C ASN A 221 9.18 -4.73 -3.02
N VAL A 222 9.56 -4.55 -4.29
CA VAL A 222 9.51 -5.59 -5.34
C VAL A 222 10.85 -5.58 -6.10
N ASP A 223 11.20 -6.69 -6.76
CA ASP A 223 12.33 -6.70 -7.69
C ASP A 223 11.99 -5.87 -8.94
N PRO A 224 12.63 -4.71 -9.16
CA PRO A 224 12.28 -3.83 -10.26
C PRO A 224 12.83 -4.32 -11.62
N ASP A 225 13.73 -5.31 -11.62
CA ASP A 225 14.37 -5.85 -12.83
C ASP A 225 13.62 -7.06 -13.38
N SER A 226 12.91 -7.80 -12.54
CA SER A 226 12.01 -8.89 -12.96
C SER A 226 10.67 -8.35 -13.50
N ASN A 227 10.02 -9.11 -14.39
CA ASN A 227 8.66 -8.83 -14.81
C ASN A 227 7.82 -10.11 -14.88
N VAL A 228 7.43 -10.55 -13.69
CA VAL A 228 6.63 -11.75 -13.46
C VAL A 228 5.25 -11.40 -12.91
N ASP A 229 4.28 -12.29 -13.08
CA ASP A 229 3.00 -12.22 -12.36
C ASP A 229 3.12 -12.72 -10.91
N ASP A 230 1.99 -12.73 -10.19
CA ASP A 230 1.89 -13.23 -8.81
C ASP A 230 2.23 -14.72 -8.66
N GLU A 231 2.22 -15.50 -9.75
CA GLU A 231 2.64 -16.91 -9.76
C GLU A 231 4.13 -17.08 -10.09
N GLY A 232 4.84 -15.98 -10.39
CA GLY A 232 6.25 -15.98 -10.77
C GLY A 232 6.50 -16.29 -12.26
N GLU A 233 5.46 -16.27 -13.09
CA GLU A 233 5.59 -16.54 -14.52
C GLU A 233 6.01 -15.29 -15.30
N GLU A 234 6.99 -15.45 -16.18
CA GLU A 234 7.57 -14.37 -17.00
C GLU A 234 6.55 -13.76 -17.97
N LEU A 235 6.33 -12.46 -17.87
CA LEU A 235 5.37 -11.72 -18.70
C LEU A 235 5.99 -11.14 -19.99
N GLY A 236 7.31 -10.96 -20.02
CA GLY A 236 8.00 -10.28 -21.12
C GLY A 236 7.70 -8.79 -21.18
N ILE A 237 7.49 -8.22 -22.38
CA ILE A 237 7.14 -6.80 -22.54
C ILE A 237 5.63 -6.63 -22.38
N THR A 238 5.22 -5.82 -21.41
CA THR A 238 3.82 -5.49 -21.14
C THR A 238 3.56 -3.99 -21.35
N PRO A 239 2.30 -3.57 -21.54
CA PRO A 239 1.94 -2.17 -21.49
C PRO A 239 1.87 -1.67 -20.03
N TRP A 240 2.36 -0.46 -19.80
CA TRP A 240 2.40 0.21 -18.52
C TRP A 240 1.70 1.56 -18.59
N VAL A 241 1.03 1.92 -17.49
CA VAL A 241 0.63 3.30 -17.21
C VAL A 241 1.49 3.84 -16.07
N CYS A 242 2.16 4.94 -16.34
CA CYS A 242 3.04 5.60 -15.37
C CYS A 242 2.51 7.00 -15.04
N LEU A 243 2.54 7.36 -13.76
CA LEU A 243 2.28 8.70 -13.28
C LEU A 243 3.60 9.30 -12.80
N ALA A 244 4.07 10.35 -13.45
CA ALA A 244 5.25 11.09 -13.04
C ALA A 244 4.85 12.44 -12.45
N ARG A 245 5.35 12.75 -11.25
CA ARG A 245 5.31 14.09 -10.66
C ARG A 245 6.58 14.82 -11.06
N TYR A 246 6.45 16.08 -11.44
CA TYR A 246 7.59 16.93 -11.76
C TYR A 246 7.38 18.36 -11.29
N SER A 247 8.48 19.05 -11.04
CA SER A 247 8.48 20.49 -10.76
C SER A 247 9.70 21.14 -11.41
N THR A 248 9.58 22.45 -11.68
CA THR A 248 10.63 23.23 -12.34
C THR A 248 10.86 24.54 -11.59
N ASP A 249 11.99 25.22 -11.81
CA ASP A 249 12.19 26.57 -11.26
C ASP A 249 11.09 27.56 -11.67
N GLN A 250 10.52 27.39 -12.86
CA GLN A 250 9.45 28.24 -13.39
C GLN A 250 8.07 27.87 -12.83
N SER A 251 7.88 26.60 -12.47
CA SER A 251 6.68 26.06 -11.85
C SER A 251 7.07 25.20 -10.66
N PRO A 252 7.34 25.82 -9.49
CA PRO A 252 7.81 25.11 -8.30
C PRO A 252 6.70 24.32 -7.60
N HIS A 253 5.49 24.32 -8.14
CA HIS A 253 4.38 23.50 -7.68
C HIS A 253 4.39 22.16 -8.42
N ASP A 254 4.00 21.10 -7.71
CA ASP A 254 3.88 19.76 -8.28
C ASP A 254 2.96 19.76 -9.51
N GLN A 255 3.50 19.25 -10.61
CA GLN A 255 2.77 18.98 -11.83
C GLN A 255 2.84 17.48 -12.12
N TYR A 256 1.88 16.97 -12.89
CA TYR A 256 1.80 15.55 -13.17
C TYR A 256 1.77 15.28 -14.67
N ALA A 257 2.39 14.18 -15.08
CA ALA A 257 2.31 13.64 -16.42
C ALA A 257 1.90 12.17 -16.33
N GLN A 258 0.89 11.79 -17.11
CA GLN A 258 0.54 10.40 -17.35
C GLN A 258 1.22 9.94 -18.64
N LEU A 259 1.85 8.78 -18.58
CA LEU A 259 2.48 8.13 -19.70
C LEU A 259 1.89 6.75 -19.90
N VAL A 260 1.74 6.36 -21.16
CA VAL A 260 1.44 4.98 -21.54
C VAL A 260 2.59 4.51 -22.40
N LEU A 261 3.23 3.41 -22.01
CA LEU A 261 4.41 2.87 -22.68
C LEU A 261 4.42 1.35 -22.63
N THR A 262 5.35 0.72 -23.35
CA THR A 262 5.68 -0.69 -23.19
C THR A 262 7.09 -0.81 -22.62
N ALA A 263 7.29 -1.72 -21.68
CA ALA A 263 8.58 -2.00 -21.04
C ALA A 263 8.64 -3.47 -20.59
N ASP A 264 9.85 -4.00 -20.47
CA ASP A 264 10.10 -5.38 -20.03
C ASP A 264 10.25 -5.52 -18.51
N SER A 265 10.25 -4.43 -17.75
CA SER A 265 10.45 -4.39 -16.31
C SER A 265 9.98 -3.05 -15.72
N LEU A 266 9.76 -3.03 -14.41
CA LEU A 266 9.40 -1.82 -13.67
C LEU A 266 10.50 -0.75 -13.82
N ARG A 267 11.77 -1.13 -13.64
CA ARG A 267 12.92 -0.22 -13.78
C ARG A 267 12.89 0.47 -15.15
N ARG A 268 12.70 -0.30 -16.22
CA ARG A 268 12.64 0.25 -17.58
C ARG A 268 11.43 1.15 -17.80
N ALA A 269 10.26 0.80 -17.23
CA ALA A 269 9.09 1.67 -17.28
C ALA A 269 9.32 3.02 -16.58
N GLU A 270 9.98 3.03 -15.43
CA GLU A 270 10.32 4.24 -14.68
C GLU A 270 11.35 5.10 -15.42
N GLU A 271 12.45 4.50 -15.90
CA GLU A 271 13.50 5.17 -16.66
C GLU A 271 12.94 5.83 -17.93
N LEU A 272 12.16 5.08 -18.73
CA LEU A 272 11.51 5.62 -19.94
C LEU A 272 10.55 6.76 -19.62
N SER A 273 9.87 6.69 -18.47
CA SER A 273 8.97 7.75 -18.02
C SER A 273 9.73 9.03 -17.67
N GLN A 274 10.79 8.91 -16.89
CA GLN A 274 11.65 10.04 -16.51
C GLN A 274 12.29 10.69 -17.75
N ASP A 275 12.92 9.89 -18.62
CA ASP A 275 13.54 10.36 -19.86
C ASP A 275 12.53 11.07 -20.77
N THR A 276 11.31 10.53 -20.86
CA THR A 276 10.24 11.15 -21.66
C THR A 276 9.84 12.50 -21.07
N VAL A 277 9.65 12.60 -19.75
CA VAL A 277 9.25 13.86 -19.08
C VAL A 277 10.35 14.91 -19.26
N ILE A 278 11.61 14.55 -19.00
CA ILE A 278 12.78 15.43 -19.18
C ILE A 278 12.87 15.92 -20.62
N SER A 279 12.83 15.02 -21.60
CA SER A 279 12.99 15.38 -23.02
C SER A 279 11.84 16.23 -23.57
N LYS A 280 10.61 16.03 -23.09
CA LYS A 280 9.42 16.80 -23.53
C LYS A 280 9.38 18.20 -22.97
N LEU A 281 9.84 18.38 -21.73
CA LEU A 281 9.80 19.66 -21.04
C LEU A 281 11.07 20.49 -21.29
N ASN A 282 12.17 19.85 -21.70
CA ASN A 282 13.44 20.46 -22.12
C ASN A 282 13.90 21.58 -21.15
N PRO A 283 14.24 21.23 -19.89
CA PRO A 283 14.68 22.21 -18.90
C PRO A 283 16.09 22.71 -19.26
N ASP A 284 16.18 23.79 -20.03
CA ASP A 284 17.47 24.43 -20.33
C ASP A 284 18.00 25.13 -19.08
N GLY A 285 18.87 24.47 -18.30
CA GLY A 285 19.63 25.07 -17.20
C GLY A 285 18.84 25.36 -15.91
N ASP A 286 17.57 24.97 -15.86
CA ASP A 286 16.69 25.11 -14.69
C ASP A 286 16.76 23.85 -13.81
N TRP A 287 16.58 24.01 -12.49
CA TRP A 287 16.34 22.89 -11.59
C TRP A 287 15.05 22.18 -12.00
N PHE A 288 15.14 20.85 -12.11
CA PHE A 288 14.10 19.99 -12.63
C PHE A 288 14.07 18.71 -11.82
N ASP A 289 12.97 18.51 -11.08
CA ASP A 289 12.74 17.32 -10.29
C ASP A 289 11.66 16.48 -10.97
N VAL A 290 11.93 15.18 -11.14
CA VAL A 290 10.97 14.21 -11.68
C VAL A 290 11.02 12.96 -10.84
N VAL A 291 9.85 12.54 -10.38
CA VAL A 291 9.68 11.32 -9.59
C VAL A 291 8.54 10.52 -10.21
N VAL A 292 8.76 9.23 -10.43
CA VAL A 292 7.69 8.31 -10.85
C VAL A 292 6.90 7.89 -9.60
N ILE A 293 5.64 8.33 -9.54
CA ILE A 293 4.73 8.13 -8.41
C ILE A 293 4.06 6.77 -8.48
N SER A 294 3.77 6.29 -9.69
CA SER A 294 3.30 4.93 -9.91
C SER A 294 3.68 4.46 -11.31
N ALA A 295 3.85 3.16 -11.45
CA ALA A 295 4.06 2.47 -12.71
C ALA A 295 3.37 1.11 -12.61
N ASN A 296 2.20 1.01 -13.25
CA ASN A 296 1.33 -0.16 -13.15
C ASN A 296 1.22 -0.83 -14.52
N ARG A 297 1.36 -2.15 -14.55
CA ARG A 297 1.10 -2.96 -15.74
C ARG A 297 -0.39 -2.96 -16.05
N MET A 298 -0.70 -3.04 -17.33
CA MET A 298 -2.06 -3.15 -17.84
C MET A 298 -2.21 -4.42 -18.67
N LEU A 299 -3.43 -4.95 -18.72
CA LEU A 299 -3.81 -5.88 -19.78
C LEU A 299 -3.84 -5.13 -21.13
N GLU A 300 -3.69 -5.88 -22.23
CA GLU A 300 -3.67 -5.30 -23.58
C GLU A 300 -4.95 -4.51 -23.90
N ASP A 301 -6.12 -5.04 -23.51
CA ASP A 301 -7.43 -4.41 -23.74
C ASP A 301 -7.61 -3.13 -22.91
N GLN A 302 -7.17 -3.14 -21.65
CA GLN A 302 -7.14 -1.95 -20.79
C GLN A 302 -6.28 -0.85 -21.40
N ALA A 303 -5.08 -1.20 -21.89
CA ALA A 303 -4.18 -0.27 -22.55
C ALA A 303 -4.79 0.30 -23.84
N GLU A 304 -5.39 -0.54 -24.68
CA GLU A 304 -6.09 -0.09 -25.89
C GLU A 304 -7.23 0.90 -25.57
N ASP A 305 -8.03 0.61 -24.55
CA ASP A 305 -9.15 1.46 -24.16
C ASP A 305 -8.71 2.79 -23.57
N LEU A 306 -7.60 2.81 -22.82
CA LEU A 306 -6.99 4.06 -22.36
C LEU A 306 -6.44 4.88 -23.53
N LEU A 307 -5.71 4.25 -24.46
CA LEU A 307 -5.11 4.92 -25.62
C LEU A 307 -6.16 5.56 -26.54
N LYS A 308 -7.35 4.94 -26.69
CA LYS A 308 -8.49 5.53 -27.44
C LYS A 308 -8.97 6.86 -26.86
N LYS A 309 -8.80 7.07 -25.54
CA LYS A 309 -9.22 8.29 -24.83
C LYS A 309 -8.16 9.38 -24.88
N ILE A 310 -6.89 9.04 -25.14
CA ILE A 310 -5.78 10.00 -25.16
C ILE A 310 -5.53 10.52 -26.58
N PRO A 311 -5.61 11.85 -26.81
CA PRO A 311 -5.30 12.43 -28.11
C PRO A 311 -3.84 12.19 -28.52
N LYS A 312 -3.61 11.92 -29.82
CA LYS A 312 -2.27 11.68 -30.40
C LYS A 312 -1.53 10.46 -29.82
N SER A 313 -2.25 9.50 -29.25
CA SER A 313 -1.71 8.20 -28.87
C SER A 313 -1.30 7.37 -30.10
N LYS A 314 -0.35 6.46 -29.90
CA LYS A 314 -0.04 5.38 -30.84
C LYS A 314 -0.89 4.17 -30.49
N SER A 315 -1.31 3.40 -31.49
CA SER A 315 -2.00 2.12 -31.26
C SER A 315 -1.05 1.11 -30.63
N LEU A 316 -1.58 0.31 -29.70
CA LEU A 316 -0.92 -0.90 -29.24
C LEU A 316 -0.89 -1.89 -30.41
N THR A 317 0.31 -2.30 -30.83
CA THR A 317 0.49 -3.24 -31.94
C THR A 317 1.41 -4.36 -31.49
N LYS A 318 1.42 -5.49 -32.20
CA LYS A 318 2.38 -6.57 -31.94
C LYS A 318 3.83 -6.10 -31.93
N ASN A 319 4.17 -5.08 -32.74
CA ASN A 319 5.50 -4.51 -32.74
C ASN A 319 5.79 -3.67 -31.48
N ALA A 320 4.78 -2.98 -30.93
CA ALA A 320 4.91 -2.27 -29.66
C ALA A 320 5.07 -3.25 -28.48
N LEU A 321 4.41 -4.41 -28.53
CA LEU A 321 4.58 -5.48 -27.52
C LEU A 321 5.88 -6.29 -27.71
N ALA A 322 6.68 -5.97 -28.73
CA ALA A 322 7.98 -6.58 -28.96
C ALA A 322 9.15 -5.61 -28.71
N ASN A 323 8.86 -4.34 -28.38
CA ASN A 323 9.87 -3.30 -28.19
C ASN A 323 9.41 -2.30 -27.14
N GLU A 324 10.34 -1.82 -26.33
CA GLU A 324 10.08 -0.69 -25.44
C GLU A 324 9.68 0.56 -26.23
N THR A 325 8.47 1.08 -26.00
CA THR A 325 7.93 2.19 -26.81
C THR A 325 7.01 3.09 -26.01
N LEU A 326 7.23 4.40 -26.08
CA LEU A 326 6.25 5.40 -25.65
C LEU A 326 5.04 5.40 -26.60
N LEU A 327 3.85 5.13 -26.05
CA LEU A 327 2.57 5.09 -26.77
C LEU A 327 1.78 6.38 -26.60
N ALA A 328 1.77 6.96 -25.41
CA ALA A 328 1.11 8.24 -25.15
C ALA A 328 1.79 9.03 -24.02
N TYR A 329 1.63 10.35 -24.06
CA TYR A 329 2.09 11.28 -23.04
C TYR A 329 1.04 12.38 -22.87
N LEU A 330 0.63 12.64 -21.63
CA LEU A 330 -0.35 13.65 -21.29
C LEU A 330 0.06 14.39 -20.02
N THR A 331 0.23 15.70 -20.09
CA THR A 331 0.32 16.54 -18.90
C THR A 331 -1.06 16.65 -18.25
N LEU A 332 -1.16 16.30 -16.98
CA LEU A 332 -2.37 16.46 -16.20
C LEU A 332 -2.44 17.90 -15.67
N LYS A 333 -3.65 18.45 -15.61
CA LYS A 333 -3.86 19.71 -14.89
C LYS A 333 -3.79 19.42 -13.39
N PRO A 334 -3.27 20.36 -12.58
CA PRO A 334 -3.40 20.26 -11.13
C PRO A 334 -4.89 20.11 -10.79
N SER A 335 -5.21 19.14 -9.91
CA SER A 335 -6.55 18.92 -9.36
C SER A 335 -7.02 20.07 -8.48
#